data_AF-A0A0W1KTH7-F1
#
_entry.id   AF-A0A0W1KTH7-F1
#
_cell.length_a   1.000
_cell.length_b   1.000
_cell.length_c   1.000
_cell.angle_alpha   90.00
_cell.angle_beta   90.00
_cell.angle_gamma   90.00
#
_symmetry.space_group_name_H-M   'P 1'
#
loop_
_entity.id
_entity.type
_entity.pdbx_description
1 polymer ?
#
loop_
_entity_poly.entity_id
_entity_poly.type
_entity_poly.pdbx_seq_one_letter_code
_entity_poly.pdbx_strand_id
1 'polypeptide(L)'
;MNVDNFKSVWQQQSTGTHGAIEINQAKLAEIKINKQMKALNKMKWARIIESFVFFVIIIMLWKYIAAGFTFSAPIISAFILTVFAIIGLAGNIGQIVLISNIDYSKPISQLQTDFYRVCAHKLQLTKLLLMSVPFYLAYVFIGFDLFFGIDLYQYLEQHMIWFYSLSSLLLFIVTVWLLAKLNYKNISKEWVKASIQFIVGKHLVNMAEILNSFEQIES
;
A
#
# COMPACT_ATOMS: atom_id res chain seq x y z
N MET A 1 -28.56 44.97 40.67
CA MET A 1 -27.96 43.79 40.03
C MET A 1 -26.46 44.06 39.94
N ASN A 2 -25.63 43.32 40.69
CA ASN A 2 -24.24 43.70 40.94
C ASN A 2 -23.32 43.22 39.80
N VAL A 3 -22.37 44.05 39.39
CA VAL A 3 -21.40 43.81 38.29
C VAL A 3 -20.53 42.58 38.59
N ASP A 4 -20.26 42.33 39.86
CA ASP A 4 -19.54 41.15 40.35
C ASP A 4 -20.28 39.83 40.06
N ASN A 5 -21.61 39.88 40.01
CA ASN A 5 -22.45 38.72 39.72
C ASN A 5 -22.43 38.38 38.22
N PHE A 6 -22.24 39.39 37.36
CA PHE A 6 -22.06 39.17 35.92
C PHE A 6 -20.69 38.56 35.59
N LYS A 7 -19.63 39.02 36.27
CA LYS A 7 -18.26 38.53 36.06
C LYS A 7 -18.11 37.06 36.44
N SER A 8 -18.71 36.67 37.56
CA SER A 8 -18.69 35.27 38.04
C SER A 8 -19.48 34.34 37.13
N VAL A 9 -20.68 34.73 36.68
CA VAL A 9 -21.47 33.95 35.71
C VAL A 9 -20.74 33.82 34.36
N TRP A 10 -20.10 34.89 33.88
CA TRP A 10 -19.32 34.86 32.64
C TRP A 10 -18.08 33.97 32.74
N GLN A 11 -17.33 34.02 33.84
CA GLN A 11 -16.18 33.14 34.07
C GLN A 11 -16.62 31.67 34.20
N GLN A 12 -17.73 31.40 34.88
CA GLN A 12 -18.23 30.03 35.02
C GLN A 12 -18.68 29.45 33.67
N GLN A 13 -19.34 30.26 32.83
CA GLN A 13 -19.73 29.87 31.48
C GLN A 13 -18.53 29.71 30.55
N SER A 14 -17.52 30.60 30.61
CA SER A 14 -16.31 30.48 29.79
C SER A 14 -15.50 29.23 30.15
N THR A 15 -15.44 28.88 31.43
CA THR A 15 -14.72 27.69 31.92
C THR A 15 -15.44 26.41 31.51
N GLY A 16 -16.79 26.36 31.62
CA GLY A 16 -17.59 25.24 31.12
C GLY A 16 -17.51 25.07 29.60
N THR A 17 -17.43 26.17 28.86
CA THR A 17 -17.31 26.16 27.40
C THR A 17 -15.92 25.72 26.94
N HIS A 18 -14.84 26.20 27.57
CA HIS A 18 -13.48 25.75 27.26
C HIS A 18 -13.29 24.26 27.59
N GLY A 19 -13.73 23.81 28.77
CA GLY A 19 -13.69 22.40 29.13
C GLY A 19 -14.50 21.53 28.18
N ALA A 20 -15.69 21.97 27.75
CA ALA A 20 -16.47 21.27 26.74
C ALA A 20 -15.77 21.22 25.38
N ILE A 21 -15.14 22.31 24.93
CA ILE A 21 -14.38 22.37 23.68
C ILE A 21 -13.16 21.43 23.72
N GLU A 22 -12.38 21.44 24.79
CA GLU A 22 -11.22 20.55 24.97
C GLU A 22 -11.64 19.07 25.04
N ILE A 23 -12.69 18.74 25.81
CA ILE A 23 -13.23 17.38 25.90
C ILE A 23 -13.73 16.93 24.52
N ASN A 24 -14.38 17.81 23.76
CA ASN A 24 -14.91 17.46 22.44
C ASN A 24 -13.78 17.28 21.43
N GLN A 25 -12.73 18.10 21.48
CA GLN A 25 -11.53 17.91 20.65
C GLN A 25 -10.79 16.62 20.99
N ALA A 26 -10.62 16.30 22.28
CA ALA A 26 -10.00 15.04 22.73
C ALA A 26 -10.82 13.82 22.27
N LYS A 27 -12.14 13.83 22.45
CA LYS A 27 -13.02 12.76 21.96
C LYS A 27 -13.02 12.65 20.43
N LEU A 28 -12.97 13.76 19.70
CA LEU A 28 -12.87 13.73 18.24
C LEU A 28 -11.52 13.17 17.77
N ALA A 29 -10.43 13.47 18.46
CA ALA A 29 -9.12 12.87 18.20
C ALA A 29 -9.15 11.36 18.48
N GLU A 30 -9.74 10.94 19.60
CA GLU A 30 -9.89 9.54 19.97
C GLU A 30 -10.73 8.75 18.97
N ILE A 31 -11.88 9.29 18.53
CA ILE A 31 -12.74 8.67 17.50
C ILE A 31 -11.98 8.54 16.16
N LYS A 32 -11.22 9.57 15.77
CA LYS A 32 -10.39 9.54 14.56
C LYS A 32 -9.30 8.47 14.67
N ILE A 33 -8.58 8.40 15.80
CA ILE A 33 -7.53 7.41 16.05
C ILE A 33 -8.10 6.00 16.04
N ASN A 34 -9.22 5.76 16.72
CA ASN A 34 -9.86 4.45 16.78
C ASN A 34 -10.34 3.98 15.38
N LYS A 35 -10.83 4.92 14.55
CA LYS A 35 -11.16 4.62 13.14
C LYS A 35 -9.93 4.23 12.32
N GLN A 36 -8.79 4.90 12.51
CA GLN A 36 -7.54 4.55 11.83
C GLN A 36 -6.97 3.22 12.33
N MET A 37 -7.09 2.93 13.62
CA MET A 37 -6.71 1.66 14.22
C MET A 37 -7.50 0.50 13.60
N LYS A 38 -8.82 0.64 13.45
CA LYS A 38 -9.65 -0.35 12.74
C LYS A 38 -9.22 -0.52 11.28
N ALA A 39 -8.90 0.58 10.59
CA ALA A 39 -8.44 0.53 9.20
C ALA A 39 -7.09 -0.21 9.07
N LEU A 40 -6.14 0.04 9.98
CA LEU A 40 -4.88 -0.70 10.03
C LEU A 40 -5.07 -2.17 10.37
N ASN A 41 -5.97 -2.50 11.30
CA ASN A 41 -6.22 -3.90 11.64
C ASN A 41 -6.86 -4.66 10.47
N LYS A 42 -7.80 -4.02 9.74
CA LYS A 42 -8.34 -4.56 8.49
C LYS A 42 -7.23 -4.76 7.45
N MET A 43 -6.33 -3.79 7.32
CA MET A 43 -5.17 -3.89 6.43
C MET A 43 -4.26 -5.05 6.82
N LYS A 44 -3.96 -5.23 8.12
CA LYS A 44 -3.16 -6.35 8.62
C LYS A 44 -3.78 -7.69 8.23
N TRP A 45 -5.07 -7.87 8.46
CA TRP A 45 -5.78 -9.09 8.06
C TRP A 45 -5.76 -9.33 6.55
N ALA A 46 -5.94 -8.27 5.73
CA ALA A 46 -5.79 -8.38 4.29
C ALA A 46 -4.36 -8.83 3.92
N ARG A 47 -3.32 -8.29 4.55
CA ARG A 47 -1.92 -8.69 4.30
C ARG A 47 -1.65 -10.14 4.70
N ILE A 48 -2.24 -10.64 5.78
CA ILE A 48 -2.13 -12.05 6.18
C ILE A 48 -2.73 -12.95 5.10
N ILE A 49 -3.92 -12.61 4.59
CA ILE A 49 -4.57 -13.37 3.51
C ILE A 49 -3.73 -13.30 2.22
N GLU A 50 -3.27 -12.11 1.84
CA GLU A 50 -2.41 -11.93 0.66
C GLU A 50 -1.08 -12.70 0.80
N SER A 51 -0.47 -12.75 2.00
CA SER A 51 0.73 -13.56 2.26
C SER A 51 0.48 -15.05 2.04
N PHE A 52 -0.67 -15.57 2.47
CA PHE A 52 -1.03 -16.96 2.19
C PHE A 52 -1.16 -17.21 0.69
N VAL A 53 -1.78 -16.29 -0.05
CA VAL A 53 -1.89 -16.37 -1.52
C VAL A 53 -0.50 -16.37 -2.18
N PHE A 54 0.38 -15.44 -1.81
CA PHE A 54 1.74 -15.40 -2.35
C PHE A 54 2.53 -16.68 -2.02
N PHE A 55 2.37 -17.24 -0.83
CA PHE A 55 3.00 -18.50 -0.46
C PHE A 55 2.54 -19.66 -1.36
N VAL A 56 1.24 -19.77 -1.62
CA VAL A 56 0.68 -20.77 -2.55
C VAL A 56 1.23 -20.55 -3.97
N ILE A 57 1.29 -19.30 -4.45
CA ILE A 57 1.85 -18.97 -5.77
C ILE A 57 3.31 -19.40 -5.87
N ILE A 58 4.14 -19.15 -4.84
CA ILE A 58 5.55 -19.57 -4.82
C ILE A 58 5.66 -21.09 -4.94
N ILE A 59 4.84 -21.85 -4.21
CA ILE A 59 4.85 -23.32 -4.31
C ILE A 59 4.46 -23.78 -5.73
N MET A 60 3.43 -23.17 -6.33
CA MET A 60 2.99 -23.50 -7.68
C MET A 60 4.08 -23.21 -8.71
N LEU A 61 4.70 -22.03 -8.67
CA LEU A 61 5.79 -21.64 -9.56
C LEU A 61 7.03 -22.52 -9.36
N TRP A 62 7.36 -22.89 -8.12
CA TRP A 62 8.48 -23.79 -7.86
C TRP A 62 8.25 -25.17 -8.46
N LYS A 63 7.04 -25.73 -8.32
CA LYS A 63 6.66 -26.99 -8.97
C LYS A 63 6.75 -26.90 -10.49
N TYR A 64 6.31 -25.78 -11.06
CA TYR A 64 6.39 -25.52 -12.50
C TYR A 64 7.84 -25.57 -13.00
N ILE A 65 8.73 -24.83 -12.33
CA ILE A 65 10.15 -24.77 -12.65
C ILE A 65 10.81 -26.14 -12.49
N ALA A 66 10.51 -26.87 -11.41
CA ALA A 66 11.10 -28.18 -11.15
C ALA A 66 10.66 -29.27 -12.15
N ALA A 67 9.50 -29.11 -12.79
CA ALA A 67 9.02 -30.03 -13.82
C ALA A 67 9.72 -29.81 -15.17
N GLY A 68 10.24 -28.62 -15.44
CA GLY A 68 10.90 -28.26 -16.68
C GLY A 68 12.42 -28.10 -16.52
N PHE A 69 13.20 -29.08 -16.97
CA PHE A 69 14.67 -29.02 -16.90
C PHE A 69 15.33 -28.29 -18.08
N THR A 70 14.56 -27.79 -19.04
CA THR A 70 15.06 -27.08 -20.22
C THR A 70 14.98 -25.57 -20.04
N PHE A 71 16.01 -24.81 -20.40
CA PHE A 71 15.97 -23.34 -20.35
C PHE A 71 15.07 -22.79 -21.46
N SER A 72 13.76 -22.72 -21.20
CA SER A 72 12.75 -22.14 -22.08
C SER A 72 12.29 -20.76 -21.58
N ALA A 73 11.72 -19.94 -22.47
CA ALA A 73 11.18 -18.63 -22.11
C ALA A 73 10.10 -18.68 -20.99
N PRO A 74 9.17 -19.67 -20.97
CA PRO A 74 8.25 -19.86 -19.85
C PRO A 74 8.95 -20.10 -18.50
N ILE A 75 10.02 -20.90 -18.48
CA ILE A 75 10.76 -21.20 -17.23
C ILE A 75 11.50 -19.96 -16.72
N ILE A 76 12.15 -19.20 -17.60
CA ILE A 76 12.78 -17.91 -17.24
C ILE A 76 11.72 -16.94 -16.67
N SER A 77 10.55 -16.89 -17.31
CA SER A 77 9.45 -16.05 -16.84
C SER A 77 8.92 -16.50 -15.47
N ALA A 78 8.82 -17.81 -15.23
CA ALA A 78 8.43 -18.37 -13.93
C ALA A 78 9.43 -18.01 -12.83
N PHE A 79 10.74 -18.03 -13.13
CA PHE A 79 11.76 -17.53 -12.20
C PHE A 79 11.54 -16.06 -11.85
N ILE A 80 11.33 -15.18 -12.84
CA ILE A 80 11.08 -13.76 -12.61
C ILE A 80 9.81 -13.54 -11.76
N LEU A 81 8.71 -14.24 -12.08
CA LEU A 81 7.49 -14.17 -11.28
C LEU A 81 7.69 -14.68 -9.86
N THR A 82 8.54 -15.69 -9.66
CA THR A 82 8.89 -16.20 -8.32
C THR A 82 9.61 -15.12 -7.50
N VAL A 83 10.53 -14.36 -8.10
CA VAL A 83 11.19 -13.22 -7.44
C VAL A 83 10.15 -12.19 -6.98
N PHE A 84 9.21 -11.81 -7.85
CA PHE A 84 8.15 -10.87 -7.48
C PHE A 84 7.20 -11.43 -6.40
N ALA A 85 6.90 -12.73 -6.45
CA ALA A 85 6.08 -13.38 -5.43
C ALA A 85 6.77 -13.39 -4.05
N ILE A 86 8.08 -13.65 -4.01
CA ILE A 86 8.89 -13.58 -2.78
C ILE A 86 8.92 -12.14 -2.24
N ILE A 87 9.14 -11.16 -3.11
CA ILE A 87 9.08 -9.74 -2.76
C ILE A 87 7.72 -9.38 -2.17
N GLY A 88 6.63 -9.83 -2.78
CA GLY A 88 5.27 -9.62 -2.28
C GLY A 88 5.04 -10.23 -0.91
N LEU A 89 5.48 -11.48 -0.72
CA LEU A 89 5.41 -12.17 0.57
C LEU A 89 6.22 -11.45 1.66
N ALA A 90 7.48 -11.15 1.39
CA ALA A 90 8.37 -10.45 2.32
C ALA A 90 7.85 -9.05 2.66
N GLY A 91 7.36 -8.33 1.66
CA GLY A 91 6.75 -7.01 1.83
C GLY A 91 5.50 -7.05 2.69
N ASN A 92 4.61 -8.04 2.50
CA ASN A 92 3.42 -8.23 3.31
C ASN A 92 3.78 -8.59 4.76
N ILE A 93 4.77 -9.47 4.97
CA ILE A 93 5.29 -9.78 6.31
C ILE A 93 5.84 -8.51 6.98
N GLY A 94 6.68 -7.75 6.27
CA GLY A 94 7.20 -6.47 6.77
C GLY A 94 6.08 -5.50 7.16
N GLN A 95 5.01 -5.43 6.36
CA GLN A 95 3.86 -4.59 6.66
C GLN A 95 3.05 -5.08 7.88
N ILE A 96 2.90 -6.39 8.05
CA ILE A 96 2.25 -6.99 9.23
C ILE A 96 3.04 -6.65 10.50
N VAL A 97 4.37 -6.79 10.45
CA VAL A 97 5.26 -6.45 11.57
C VAL A 97 5.17 -4.96 11.90
N LEU A 98 5.24 -4.09 10.88
CA LEU A 98 5.08 -2.64 11.03
C LEU A 98 3.78 -2.26 11.73
N ILE A 99 2.65 -2.85 11.32
CA ILE A 99 1.33 -2.57 11.94
C ILE A 99 1.24 -3.14 13.36
N SER A 100 1.88 -4.30 13.61
CA SER A 100 1.80 -4.97 14.91
C SER A 100 2.66 -4.31 15.99
N ASN A 101 3.72 -3.60 15.59
CA ASN A 101 4.62 -2.88 16.48
C ASN A 101 4.13 -1.46 16.85
N ILE A 102 2.98 -1.03 16.35
CA ILE A 102 2.40 0.27 16.70
C ILE A 102 1.92 0.22 18.14
N ASP A 103 2.52 1.05 18.98
CA ASP A 103 2.10 1.24 20.36
C ASP A 103 1.14 2.44 20.46
N TYR A 104 -0.13 2.13 20.65
CA TYR A 104 -1.22 3.11 20.72
C TYR A 104 -1.22 3.91 22.03
N SER A 105 -0.37 3.56 22.99
CA SER A 105 -0.24 4.26 24.28
C SER A 105 0.72 5.46 24.21
N LYS A 106 1.47 5.57 23.11
CA LYS A 106 2.47 6.62 22.89
C LYS A 106 1.83 7.97 22.56
N PRO A 107 2.58 9.09 22.73
CA PRO A 107 2.14 10.41 22.33
C PRO A 107 1.66 10.42 20.88
N ILE A 108 0.64 11.26 20.60
CA ILE A 108 -0.02 11.32 19.29
C ILE A 108 1.01 11.46 18.18
N SER A 109 2.01 12.35 18.31
CA SER A 109 3.07 12.58 17.32
C SER A 109 3.80 11.30 16.90
N GLN A 110 4.18 10.44 17.84
CA GLN A 110 4.85 9.16 17.54
C GLN A 110 3.91 8.20 16.80
N LEU A 111 2.65 8.15 17.22
CA LEU A 111 1.63 7.34 16.55
C LEU A 111 1.40 7.83 15.11
N GLN A 112 1.46 9.14 14.87
CA GLN A 112 1.37 9.72 13.54
C GLN A 112 2.56 9.25 12.65
N THR A 113 3.79 9.30 13.18
CA THR A 113 4.98 8.80 12.47
C THR A 113 4.87 7.32 12.11
N ASP A 114 4.35 6.49 13.02
CA ASP A 114 4.13 5.06 12.77
C ASP A 114 3.09 4.83 11.66
N PHE A 115 1.99 5.60 11.66
CA PHE A 115 1.03 5.58 10.55
C PHE A 115 1.67 5.95 9.22
N TYR A 116 2.50 7.01 9.19
CA TYR A 116 3.22 7.42 7.98
C TYR A 116 4.13 6.32 7.47
N ARG A 117 4.88 5.65 8.37
CA ARG A 117 5.77 4.54 8.01
C ARG A 117 5.00 3.38 7.37
N VAL A 118 3.82 3.03 7.91
CA VAL A 118 2.95 2.01 7.29
C VAL A 118 2.48 2.44 5.89
N CYS A 119 2.09 3.71 5.74
CA CYS A 119 1.64 4.25 4.46
C CYS A 119 2.75 4.25 3.39
N ALA A 120 3.95 4.71 3.78
CA ALA A 120 5.13 4.72 2.94
C ALA A 120 5.53 3.31 2.52
N HIS A 121 5.58 2.36 3.46
CA HIS A 121 5.87 0.96 3.17
C HIS A 121 4.86 0.36 2.19
N LYS A 122 3.56 0.59 2.41
CA LYS A 122 2.49 0.12 1.51
C LYS A 122 2.65 0.67 0.10
N LEU A 123 2.94 1.96 -0.02
CA LEU A 123 3.15 2.61 -1.31
C LEU A 123 4.38 2.03 -2.02
N GLN A 124 5.51 1.90 -1.32
CA GLN A 124 6.73 1.34 -1.88
C GLN A 124 6.57 -0.12 -2.31
N LEU A 125 5.94 -0.95 -1.47
CA LEU A 125 5.64 -2.34 -1.81
C LEU A 125 4.75 -2.43 -3.06
N THR A 126 3.71 -1.60 -3.13
CA THR A 126 2.82 -1.57 -4.30
C THR A 126 3.58 -1.17 -5.57
N LYS A 127 4.46 -0.16 -5.47
CA LYS A 127 5.31 0.25 -6.61
C LYS A 127 6.20 -0.90 -7.08
N LEU A 128 6.81 -1.62 -6.14
CA LEU A 128 7.69 -2.74 -6.45
C LEU A 128 6.93 -3.90 -7.10
N LEU A 129 5.73 -4.22 -6.61
CA LEU A 129 4.87 -5.23 -7.24
C LEU A 129 4.36 -4.79 -8.62
N LEU A 130 4.06 -3.51 -8.82
CA LEU A 130 3.68 -2.97 -10.12
C LEU A 130 4.80 -3.05 -11.16
N MET A 131 6.07 -3.18 -10.76
CA MET A 131 7.16 -3.46 -11.70
C MET A 131 7.03 -4.83 -12.38
N SER A 132 6.17 -5.71 -11.87
CA SER A 132 5.86 -6.99 -12.52
C SER A 132 4.82 -6.89 -13.64
N VAL A 133 4.10 -5.75 -13.77
CA VAL A 133 3.04 -5.54 -14.77
C VAL A 133 3.52 -5.78 -16.22
N PRO A 134 4.73 -5.38 -16.63
CA PRO A 134 5.24 -5.66 -17.98
C PRO A 134 5.39 -7.17 -18.30
N PHE A 135 5.35 -8.03 -17.28
CA PHE A 135 5.31 -9.48 -17.42
C PHE A 135 3.89 -10.03 -17.50
N TYR A 136 2.89 -9.23 -17.89
CA TYR A 136 1.48 -9.63 -17.95
C TYR A 136 1.25 -10.96 -18.69
N LEU A 137 1.95 -11.19 -19.81
CA LEU A 137 1.86 -12.44 -20.57
C LEU A 137 2.46 -13.64 -19.87
N ALA A 138 3.46 -13.47 -18.99
CA ALA A 138 3.98 -14.56 -18.20
C ALA A 138 2.89 -15.15 -17.30
N TYR A 139 2.05 -14.28 -16.70
CA TYR A 139 0.90 -14.72 -15.90
C TYR A 139 -0.12 -15.49 -16.75
N VAL A 140 -0.34 -15.06 -18.00
CA VAL A 140 -1.28 -15.74 -18.92
C VAL A 140 -0.73 -17.12 -19.32
N PHE A 141 0.49 -17.19 -19.84
CA PHE A 141 1.07 -18.44 -20.32
C PHE A 141 1.23 -19.47 -19.20
N ILE A 142 1.85 -19.07 -18.09
CA ILE A 142 2.08 -19.97 -16.96
C ILE A 142 0.75 -20.32 -16.27
N GLY A 143 -0.21 -19.39 -16.21
CA GLY A 143 -1.52 -19.65 -15.65
C GLY A 143 -2.31 -20.68 -16.45
N PHE A 144 -2.33 -20.57 -17.79
CA PHE A 144 -3.02 -21.53 -18.65
C PHE A 144 -2.40 -22.93 -18.56
N ASP A 145 -1.07 -23.00 -18.54
CA ASP A 145 -0.34 -24.25 -18.38
C ASP A 145 -0.61 -24.88 -17.00
N LEU A 146 -0.48 -24.12 -15.91
CA LEU A 146 -0.69 -24.63 -14.55
C LEU A 146 -2.13 -25.06 -14.23
N PHE A 147 -3.13 -24.30 -14.69
CA PHE A 147 -4.53 -24.54 -14.32
C PHE A 147 -5.28 -25.43 -15.31
N PHE A 148 -4.88 -25.43 -16.59
CA PHE A 148 -5.58 -26.17 -17.64
C PHE A 148 -4.69 -27.18 -18.37
N GLY A 149 -3.39 -27.22 -18.10
CA GLY A 149 -2.43 -28.08 -18.83
C GLY A 149 -2.24 -27.67 -20.28
N ILE A 150 -2.57 -26.42 -20.62
CA ILE A 150 -2.50 -25.90 -22.00
C ILE A 150 -1.24 -25.06 -22.14
N ASP A 151 -0.25 -25.60 -22.84
CA ASP A 151 0.96 -24.86 -23.21
C ASP A 151 0.65 -23.93 -24.40
N LEU A 152 0.15 -22.74 -24.06
CA LEU A 152 -0.11 -21.67 -25.03
C LEU A 152 1.15 -21.23 -25.80
N TYR A 153 2.35 -21.45 -25.24
CA TYR A 153 3.60 -21.07 -25.90
C TYR A 153 3.86 -21.87 -27.18
N GLN A 154 3.40 -23.13 -27.23
CA GLN A 154 3.55 -23.99 -28.42
C GLN A 154 2.75 -23.49 -29.64
N TYR A 155 1.72 -22.68 -29.41
CA TYR A 155 0.86 -22.15 -30.45
C TYR A 155 1.27 -20.75 -30.91
N LEU A 156 2.38 -20.20 -30.39
CA LEU A 156 2.85 -18.88 -30.77
C LEU A 156 3.61 -18.89 -32.10
N GLU A 157 3.15 -18.08 -33.04
CA GLU A 157 3.92 -17.75 -34.23
C GLU A 157 4.98 -16.67 -33.96
N GLN A 158 6.04 -16.64 -34.77
CA GLN A 158 7.16 -15.71 -34.63
C GLN A 158 6.73 -14.24 -34.58
N HIS A 159 5.73 -13.86 -35.38
CA HIS A 159 5.23 -12.48 -35.42
C HIS A 159 4.51 -12.08 -34.11
N MET A 160 3.84 -13.04 -33.46
CA MET A 160 3.19 -12.82 -32.16
C MET A 160 4.23 -12.64 -31.06
N ILE A 161 5.31 -13.43 -31.07
CA ILE A 161 6.43 -13.29 -30.13
C ILE A 161 7.02 -11.87 -30.19
N TRP A 162 7.24 -11.34 -31.41
CA TRP A 162 7.73 -9.98 -31.61
C TRP A 162 6.75 -8.92 -31.09
N PHE A 163 5.47 -9.05 -31.44
CA PHE A 163 4.43 -8.14 -30.98
C PHE A 163 4.37 -8.09 -29.44
N TYR A 164 4.37 -9.26 -28.81
CA TYR A 164 4.34 -9.38 -27.36
C TYR A 164 5.59 -8.80 -26.70
N SER A 165 6.78 -9.10 -27.22
CA SER A 165 8.03 -8.56 -26.71
C SER A 165 8.05 -7.03 -26.77
N LEU A 166 7.61 -6.45 -27.90
CA LEU A 166 7.54 -5.00 -28.07
C LEU A 166 6.48 -4.38 -27.13
N SER A 167 5.33 -5.03 -26.97
CA SER A 167 4.27 -4.55 -26.08
C SER A 167 4.71 -4.55 -24.61
N SER A 168 5.42 -5.58 -24.16
CA SER A 168 6.01 -5.65 -22.82
C SER A 168 7.06 -4.56 -22.60
N LEU A 169 7.90 -4.28 -23.60
CA LEU A 169 8.89 -3.19 -23.52
C LEU A 169 8.21 -1.82 -23.39
N LEU A 170 7.17 -1.56 -24.18
CA LEU A 170 6.41 -0.31 -24.10
C LEU A 170 5.72 -0.18 -22.74
N LEU A 171 5.08 -1.25 -22.26
CA LEU A 171 4.48 -1.29 -20.93
C LEU A 171 5.50 -1.07 -19.81
N PHE A 172 6.72 -1.59 -19.95
CA PHE A 172 7.80 -1.35 -18.99
C PHE A 172 8.14 0.14 -18.91
N ILE A 173 8.31 0.81 -20.04
CA ILE A 173 8.61 2.25 -20.09
C ILE A 173 7.48 3.06 -19.42
N VAL A 174 6.22 2.78 -19.78
CA VAL A 174 5.05 3.46 -19.19
C VAL A 174 4.96 3.20 -17.69
N THR A 175 5.18 1.96 -17.26
CA THR A 175 5.13 1.57 -15.84
C THR A 175 6.20 2.30 -15.05
N VAL A 176 7.46 2.28 -15.50
CA VAL A 176 8.56 2.97 -14.83
C VAL A 176 8.28 4.48 -14.72
N TRP A 177 7.79 5.10 -15.79
CA TRP A 177 7.44 6.52 -15.78
C TRP A 177 6.34 6.87 -14.79
N LEU A 178 5.26 6.07 -14.73
CA LEU A 178 4.17 6.26 -13.78
C LEU A 178 4.67 6.07 -12.34
N LEU A 179 5.45 5.02 -12.08
CA LEU A 179 5.99 4.72 -10.76
C LEU A 179 6.99 5.76 -10.28
N ALA A 180 7.79 6.36 -11.18
CA ALA A 180 8.70 7.45 -10.85
C ALA A 180 7.92 8.69 -10.35
N LYS A 181 6.76 8.97 -10.92
CA LYS A 181 5.89 10.09 -10.51
C LYS A 181 5.08 9.80 -9.25
N LEU A 182 4.82 8.53 -8.93
CA LEU A 182 4.03 8.11 -7.76
C LEU A 182 4.83 8.24 -6.46
N ASN A 183 4.82 9.44 -5.87
CA ASN A 183 5.48 9.78 -4.61
C ASN A 183 4.66 10.86 -3.87
N TYR A 184 4.69 10.87 -2.54
CA TYR A 184 4.07 11.91 -1.70
C TYR A 184 4.54 13.34 -2.06
N LYS A 185 5.78 13.51 -2.55
CA LYS A 185 6.27 14.82 -3.06
C LYS A 185 5.47 15.35 -4.25
N ASN A 186 4.85 14.47 -5.03
CA ASN A 186 4.06 14.82 -6.22
C ASN A 186 2.55 14.82 -5.95
N ILE A 187 2.12 14.79 -4.69
CA ILE A 187 0.70 14.67 -4.30
C ILE A 187 -0.15 15.88 -4.70
N SER A 188 0.47 16.98 -5.10
CA SER A 188 -0.21 18.14 -5.70
C SER A 188 -0.91 17.82 -7.02
N LYS A 189 -0.49 16.77 -7.73
CA LYS A 189 -1.14 16.31 -8.96
C LYS A 189 -2.32 15.43 -8.62
N GLU A 190 -3.51 15.76 -9.13
CA GLU A 190 -4.77 15.08 -8.79
C GLU A 190 -4.72 13.56 -9.04
N TRP A 191 -4.16 13.13 -10.17
CA TRP A 191 -4.05 11.70 -10.49
C TRP A 191 -3.07 10.95 -9.57
N VAL A 192 -2.00 11.62 -9.09
CA VAL A 192 -1.04 11.04 -8.13
C VAL A 192 -1.73 10.90 -6.77
N LYS A 193 -2.45 11.94 -6.33
CA LYS A 193 -3.24 11.91 -5.11
C LYS A 193 -4.29 10.81 -5.14
N ALA A 194 -5.05 10.71 -6.23
CA ALA A 194 -6.06 9.67 -6.42
C ALA A 194 -5.43 8.26 -6.37
N SER A 195 -4.30 8.07 -7.03
CA SER A 195 -3.57 6.79 -7.02
C SER A 195 -3.07 6.41 -5.63
N ILE A 196 -2.45 7.34 -4.91
CA ILE A 196 -1.97 7.09 -3.54
C ILE A 196 -3.15 6.84 -2.59
N GLN A 197 -4.27 7.57 -2.73
CA GLN A 197 -5.48 7.35 -1.95
C GLN A 197 -6.13 5.99 -2.22
N PHE A 198 -6.12 5.54 -3.47
CA PHE A 198 -6.58 4.21 -3.83
C PHE A 198 -5.69 3.11 -3.22
N ILE A 199 -4.37 3.26 -3.37
CA ILE A 199 -3.41 2.30 -2.85
C ILE A 199 -3.46 2.25 -1.33
N VAL A 200 -3.25 3.37 -0.66
CA VAL A 200 -3.03 3.42 0.79
C VAL A 200 -4.34 3.43 1.56
N GLY A 201 -5.34 4.14 1.05
CA GLY A 201 -6.64 4.40 1.67
C GLY A 201 -6.79 5.88 2.03
N LYS A 202 -7.91 6.51 1.62
CA LYS A 202 -8.17 7.95 1.79
C LYS A 202 -7.92 8.48 3.20
N HIS A 203 -8.38 7.74 4.21
CA HIS A 203 -8.21 8.14 5.62
C HIS A 203 -6.75 8.14 6.08
N LEU A 204 -5.94 7.20 5.61
CA LEU A 204 -4.53 7.08 5.98
C LEU A 204 -3.67 8.09 5.23
N VAL A 205 -4.02 8.41 3.98
CA VAL A 205 -3.35 9.48 3.20
C VAL A 205 -3.54 10.85 3.82
N ASN A 206 -4.75 11.20 4.26
CA ASN A 206 -4.97 12.50 4.90
C ASN A 206 -4.10 12.69 6.16
N MET A 207 -3.88 11.62 6.91
CA MET A 207 -2.98 11.63 8.07
C MET A 207 -1.52 11.84 7.66
N ALA A 208 -1.08 11.15 6.61
CA ALA A 208 0.27 11.28 6.05
C ALA A 208 0.52 12.67 5.43
N GLU A 209 -0.48 13.28 4.78
CA GLU A 209 -0.40 14.64 4.22
C GLU A 209 -0.21 15.69 5.32
N ILE A 210 -0.97 15.59 6.43
CA ILE A 210 -0.86 16.50 7.58
C ILE A 210 0.57 16.47 8.16
N LEU A 211 1.13 15.29 8.35
CA LEU A 211 2.50 15.11 8.84
C LEU A 211 3.54 15.73 7.91
N ASN A 212 3.46 15.41 6.62
CA ASN A 212 4.39 15.94 5.62
C ASN A 212 4.31 17.47 5.52
N SER A 213 3.14 18.08 5.80
CA SER A 213 3.02 19.53 5.86
C SER A 213 3.68 20.15 7.09
N PHE A 214 3.67 19.49 8.25
CA PHE A 214 4.35 19.99 9.45
C PHE A 214 5.87 19.91 9.33
N GLU A 215 6.39 18.81 8.75
CA GLU A 215 7.83 18.63 8.54
C GLU A 215 8.41 19.65 7.52
N GLN A 216 7.61 20.10 6.54
CA GLN A 216 7.98 21.16 5.60
C GLN A 216 7.92 22.58 6.19
N ILE A 217 7.22 22.78 7.32
CA ILE A 217 7.11 24.07 8.00
C ILE A 217 8.27 24.26 8.99
N GLU A 218 8.85 23.17 9.51
CA GLU A 218 9.99 23.19 10.43
C GLU A 218 11.36 23.23 9.73
N SER A 219 11.43 23.12 8.40
CA SER A 219 12.66 23.19 7.57
C SER A 219 12.85 24.54 6.89
#